data_AF-A0A519IDD6-F1
#
_entry.id   AF-A0A519IDD6-F1
#
_cell.length_a   1.000
_cell.length_b   1.000
_cell.length_c   1.000
_cell.angle_alpha   90.00
_cell.angle_beta   90.00
_cell.angle_gamma   90.00
#
_symmetry.space_group_name_H-M   'P 1'
#
loop_
_entity.id
_entity.type
_entity.pdbx_description
1 polymer ?
#
loop_
_entity_poly.entity_id
_entity_poly.type
_entity_poly.pdbx_seq_one_letter_code
_entity_poly.pdbx_strand_id
1 'polypeptide(L)'
;MSIDPLLPDNTFTVTEFTDSNPSSQTHFPNIEYEIYFANVGNTRTGAVTNYDLTGSGSNSMLVFDTFLPVGSLIVKSQLQRLFGIASFVIQDAQVLGATYTATGYISGVGTVATHSFMAHPGGLSSTINLPSEFRNVDEIRITSTGHPSEANKLWQEGFNNFAFTEPNRNAALSAFSASAGTFPFLAANTSYAFSVTNAVTSTTVTPTVDTPGATITVNGVSVTSGAASGAIALNVGSNIITTVVTALDGSTTKTYTLTVTRAAPPSNNANLSNLALSAGTLNPAFASGTTSYTASVPFTTTSLNVTPTVADATASVTVNGVAVTSGNASGAIALAVGANTITTVVTAQDGSTTST
;
A
#
# COMPACT_ATOMS: atom_id res chain seq x y z
N MET A 1 4.72 -3.58 33.74
CA MET A 1 3.74 -3.97 34.77
C MET A 1 4.49 -4.55 35.97
N SER A 2 4.55 -3.82 37.09
CA SER A 2 5.04 -4.35 38.37
C SER A 2 3.84 -4.80 39.19
N ILE A 3 3.90 -5.99 39.77
CA ILE A 3 2.85 -6.49 40.65
C ILE A 3 3.11 -5.93 42.05
N ASP A 4 2.13 -5.22 42.64
CA ASP A 4 2.25 -4.65 43.99
C ASP A 4 2.07 -5.77 45.05
N PRO A 5 3.10 -6.07 45.87
CA PRO A 5 3.04 -7.12 46.89
C PRO A 5 2.13 -6.80 48.09
N LEU A 6 1.56 -5.59 48.18
CA LEU A 6 0.73 -5.15 49.30
C LEU A 6 -0.78 -5.33 49.07
N LEU A 7 -1.20 -5.78 47.90
CA LEU A 7 -2.62 -6.06 47.61
C LEU A 7 -3.05 -7.42 48.22
N PRO A 8 -4.21 -7.51 48.88
CA PRO A 8 -4.68 -8.76 49.51
C PRO A 8 -4.97 -9.86 48.47
N ASP A 9 -4.83 -11.11 48.90
CA ASP A 9 -5.15 -12.31 48.11
C ASP A 9 -6.53 -12.17 47.42
N ASN A 10 -6.60 -12.50 46.14
CA ASN A 10 -7.83 -12.54 45.31
C ASN A 10 -8.43 -11.20 44.82
N THR A 11 -7.69 -10.10 44.69
CA THR A 11 -8.21 -8.88 44.00
C THR A 11 -8.23 -8.95 42.46
N PHE A 12 -8.13 -10.12 41.83
CA PHE A 12 -8.18 -10.25 40.36
C PHE A 12 -9.43 -10.99 39.87
N THR A 13 -10.59 -10.35 39.97
CA THR A 13 -11.73 -10.68 39.08
C THR A 13 -11.45 -10.13 37.70
N VAL A 14 -10.79 -10.93 36.86
CA VAL A 14 -10.33 -10.55 35.51
C VAL A 14 -9.30 -9.41 35.57
N THR A 15 -8.08 -9.75 35.21
CA THR A 15 -6.96 -8.83 35.04
C THR A 15 -7.16 -7.94 33.81
N GLU A 16 -8.20 -7.11 33.79
CA GLU A 16 -8.23 -5.94 32.91
C GLU A 16 -7.13 -4.99 33.40
N PHE A 17 -5.92 -5.14 32.87
CA PHE A 17 -4.81 -4.27 33.23
C PHE A 17 -4.80 -3.04 32.33
N THR A 18 -4.90 -1.86 32.94
CA THR A 18 -4.41 -0.61 32.34
C THR A 18 -2.96 -0.39 32.78
N ASP A 19 -2.05 -0.21 31.83
CA ASP A 19 -0.65 0.10 32.10
C ASP A 19 -0.54 1.39 32.94
N SER A 20 -0.04 1.27 34.16
CA SER A 20 0.00 2.36 35.16
C SER A 20 1.41 2.68 35.66
N ASN A 21 2.48 2.34 34.90
CA ASN A 21 3.84 2.68 35.30
C ASN A 21 4.17 4.18 35.05
N PRO A 22 4.48 5.00 36.08
CA PRO A 22 4.71 6.44 35.93
C PRO A 22 6.11 6.83 35.41
N SER A 23 6.98 5.86 35.07
CA SER A 23 8.37 6.14 34.66
C SER A 23 8.60 5.94 33.16
N SER A 24 8.55 7.04 32.40
CA SER A 24 9.10 7.30 31.06
C SER A 24 9.09 6.22 29.96
N GLN A 25 8.32 5.14 30.06
CA GLN A 25 8.01 4.25 28.95
C GLN A 25 6.70 4.73 28.33
N THR A 26 6.64 4.74 27.00
CA THR A 26 5.52 5.25 26.23
C THR A 26 4.21 4.62 26.68
N HIS A 27 3.34 5.41 27.31
CA HIS A 27 1.98 5.05 27.69
C HIS A 27 1.20 4.54 26.47
N PHE A 28 0.54 3.38 26.57
CA PHE A 28 -0.31 2.83 25.51
C PHE A 28 -1.79 2.94 25.92
N PRO A 29 -2.49 4.05 25.63
CA PRO A 29 -3.89 4.20 26.02
C PRO A 29 -4.77 3.14 25.31
N ASN A 30 -5.70 2.55 26.09
CA ASN A 30 -6.86 1.77 25.62
C ASN A 30 -6.58 0.35 25.08
N ILE A 31 -5.62 -0.37 25.64
CA ILE A 31 -5.46 -1.81 25.35
C ILE A 31 -5.73 -2.58 26.62
N GLU A 32 -6.76 -3.41 26.55
CA GLU A 32 -7.11 -4.32 27.61
C GLU A 32 -6.53 -5.69 27.26
N TYR A 33 -5.67 -6.17 28.14
CA TYR A 33 -5.08 -7.50 28.04
C TYR A 33 -5.74 -8.42 29.04
N GLU A 34 -5.99 -9.67 28.65
CA GLU A 34 -6.36 -10.73 29.55
C GLU A 34 -5.16 -11.65 29.77
N ILE A 35 -4.77 -11.84 31.03
CA ILE A 35 -3.74 -12.80 31.42
C ILE A 35 -4.38 -13.84 32.34
N TYR A 36 -4.42 -15.09 31.91
CA TYR A 36 -5.07 -16.15 32.69
C TYR A 36 -4.48 -17.53 32.42
N PHE A 37 -4.63 -18.42 33.40
CA PHE A 37 -4.31 -19.83 33.24
C PHE A 37 -5.48 -20.59 32.62
N ALA A 38 -5.17 -21.58 31.80
CA ALA A 38 -6.15 -22.36 31.07
C ALA A 38 -5.82 -23.85 31.08
N ASN A 39 -6.86 -24.68 31.10
CA ASN A 39 -6.75 -26.12 30.89
C ASN A 39 -6.52 -26.48 29.42
N VAL A 40 -6.34 -27.77 29.14
CA VAL A 40 -6.31 -28.30 27.77
C VAL A 40 -7.54 -27.80 27.00
N GLY A 41 -7.33 -27.20 25.83
CA GLY A 41 -8.40 -26.56 25.05
C GLY A 41 -8.61 -25.06 25.36
N ASN A 42 -7.68 -24.42 26.08
CA ASN A 42 -7.66 -22.98 26.37
C ASN A 42 -8.87 -22.47 27.20
N THR A 43 -9.58 -23.37 27.88
CA THR A 43 -10.65 -22.99 28.81
C THR A 43 -10.03 -22.38 30.07
N ARG A 44 -10.36 -21.11 30.34
CA ARG A 44 -9.93 -20.41 31.56
C ARG A 44 -10.26 -21.26 32.79
N THR A 45 -9.31 -21.36 33.71
CA THR A 45 -9.45 -22.14 34.94
C THR A 45 -8.94 -21.36 36.14
N GLY A 46 -9.49 -21.69 37.32
CA GLY A 46 -9.10 -21.25 38.67
C GLY A 46 -9.06 -19.75 38.94
N ALA A 47 -8.72 -19.43 40.19
CA ALA A 47 -8.37 -18.09 40.61
C ALA A 47 -6.87 -17.87 40.37
N VAL A 48 -6.47 -16.62 40.20
CA VAL A 48 -5.07 -16.24 40.03
C VAL A 48 -4.68 -15.41 41.24
N THR A 49 -3.67 -15.87 41.97
CA THR A 49 -3.18 -15.19 43.17
C THR A 49 -1.86 -14.49 42.86
N ASN A 50 -1.65 -13.38 43.55
CA ASN A 50 -0.34 -12.76 43.61
C ASN A 50 0.41 -13.39 44.79
N TYR A 51 1.42 -14.21 44.50
CA TYR A 51 2.14 -14.93 45.53
C TYR A 51 3.65 -14.74 45.39
N ASP A 52 4.33 -14.49 46.50
CA ASP A 52 5.78 -14.53 46.55
C ASP A 52 6.24 -15.97 46.82
N LEU A 53 6.61 -16.67 45.76
CA LEU A 53 7.09 -18.05 45.82
C LEU A 53 8.37 -18.21 46.65
N THR A 54 9.09 -17.12 46.97
CA THR A 54 10.36 -17.16 47.72
C THR A 54 10.24 -16.74 49.18
N GLY A 55 9.10 -16.17 49.59
CA GLY A 55 8.92 -15.59 50.92
C GLY A 55 9.89 -14.45 51.28
N SER A 56 10.54 -13.83 50.28
CA SER A 56 11.53 -12.75 50.43
C SER A 56 10.92 -11.34 50.40
N GLY A 57 9.60 -11.24 50.23
CA GLY A 57 8.81 -10.02 50.20
C GLY A 57 8.99 -9.14 48.96
N SER A 58 9.81 -9.56 47.99
CA SER A 58 10.28 -8.66 46.91
C SER A 58 9.80 -9.00 45.49
N ASN A 59 9.29 -10.21 45.26
CA ASN A 59 8.96 -10.70 43.91
C ASN A 59 7.55 -11.30 43.84
N SER A 60 6.55 -10.44 43.83
CA SER A 60 5.18 -10.84 43.50
C SER A 60 5.10 -11.48 42.12
N MET A 61 4.60 -12.70 42.05
CA MET A 61 4.40 -13.46 40.80
C MET A 61 2.94 -13.82 40.61
N LEU A 62 2.51 -13.85 39.35
CA LEU A 62 1.23 -14.41 38.97
C LEU A 62 1.33 -15.94 39.07
N VAL A 63 0.54 -16.53 39.97
CA VAL A 63 0.52 -17.98 40.19
C VAL A 63 -0.93 -18.47 40.17
N PHE A 64 -1.13 -19.69 39.69
CA PHE A 64 -2.42 -20.34 39.78
C PHE A 64 -2.79 -20.66 41.23
N ASP A 65 -4.00 -20.32 41.65
CA ASP A 65 -4.52 -20.71 42.95
C ASP A 65 -4.72 -22.23 42.96
N THR A 66 -4.01 -22.91 43.87
CA THR A 66 -3.99 -24.34 44.17
C THR A 66 -2.90 -25.20 43.50
N PHE A 67 -2.53 -26.27 44.21
CA PHE A 67 -1.60 -27.35 43.85
C PHE A 67 -2.01 -28.16 42.60
N LEU A 68 -3.01 -27.72 41.83
CA LEU A 68 -3.49 -28.42 40.66
C LEU A 68 -2.80 -27.90 39.39
N PRO A 69 -2.18 -28.76 38.58
CA PRO A 69 -1.49 -28.35 37.38
C PRO A 69 -2.48 -27.98 36.25
N VAL A 70 -2.13 -26.96 35.46
CA VAL A 70 -2.95 -26.37 34.39
C VAL A 70 -2.28 -26.52 33.02
N GLY A 71 -3.02 -26.41 31.92
CA GLY A 71 -2.47 -26.66 30.58
C GLY A 71 -1.54 -25.56 30.05
N SER A 72 -1.86 -24.30 30.32
CA SER A 72 -1.12 -23.15 29.76
C SER A 72 -1.36 -21.85 30.53
N LEU A 73 -0.44 -20.91 30.35
CA LEU A 73 -0.68 -19.49 30.57
C LEU A 73 -1.05 -18.84 29.23
N ILE A 74 -2.11 -18.05 29.23
CA ILE A 74 -2.56 -17.30 28.06
C ILE A 74 -2.44 -15.81 28.36
N VAL A 75 -1.80 -15.09 27.43
CA VAL A 75 -1.78 -13.63 27.38
C VAL A 75 -2.46 -13.21 26.09
N LYS A 76 -3.57 -12.47 26.17
CA LYS A 76 -4.42 -12.16 25.03
C LYS A 76 -4.84 -10.70 25.03
N SER A 77 -4.86 -10.07 23.86
CA SER A 77 -5.46 -8.74 23.70
C SER A 77 -6.97 -8.84 23.48
N GLN A 78 -7.72 -7.87 23.96
CA GLN A 78 -9.12 -7.72 23.57
C GLN A 78 -9.28 -7.21 22.13
N LEU A 79 -10.48 -7.44 21.57
CA LEU A 79 -10.87 -7.04 20.21
C LEU A 79 -9.91 -7.51 19.09
N GLN A 80 -9.10 -8.56 19.35
CA GLN A 80 -8.10 -9.09 18.42
C GLN A 80 -7.06 -8.05 17.98
N ARG A 81 -6.79 -7.04 18.83
CA ARG A 81 -5.81 -6.00 18.53
C ARG A 81 -4.40 -6.58 18.60
N LEU A 82 -3.66 -6.50 17.50
CA LEU A 82 -2.27 -6.96 17.46
C LEU A 82 -1.40 -6.21 18.48
N PHE A 83 -0.56 -6.96 19.17
CA PHE A 83 0.41 -6.49 20.15
C PHE A 83 1.69 -7.33 20.08
N GLY A 84 2.64 -7.03 20.95
CA GLY A 84 3.81 -7.84 21.14
C GLY A 84 4.26 -8.00 22.59
N ILE A 85 4.98 -9.09 22.85
CA ILE A 85 5.71 -9.31 24.10
C ILE A 85 7.19 -9.48 23.77
N ALA A 86 8.03 -8.62 24.34
CA ALA A 86 9.47 -8.68 24.19
C ALA A 86 10.14 -9.60 25.20
N SER A 87 9.63 -9.63 26.43
CA SER A 87 10.14 -10.50 27.46
C SER A 87 9.11 -10.72 28.57
N PHE A 88 9.36 -11.73 29.38
CA PHE A 88 8.71 -11.92 30.67
C PHE A 88 9.67 -12.64 31.61
N VAL A 89 9.30 -12.71 32.89
CA VAL A 89 10.06 -13.44 33.89
C VAL A 89 9.24 -14.66 34.32
N ILE A 90 9.90 -15.81 34.40
CA ILE A 90 9.34 -17.08 34.87
C ILE A 90 10.15 -17.62 36.04
N GLN A 91 9.50 -18.29 36.98
CA GLN A 91 10.15 -19.05 38.05
C GLN A 91 9.55 -20.46 38.12
N ASP A 92 10.40 -21.48 38.02
CA ASP A 92 10.04 -22.89 38.25
C ASP A 92 10.39 -23.26 39.70
N ALA A 93 9.39 -23.17 40.58
CA ALA A 93 9.57 -23.42 42.01
C ALA A 93 9.71 -24.91 42.36
N GLN A 94 9.23 -25.81 41.51
CA GLN A 94 9.23 -27.25 41.76
C GLN A 94 10.45 -27.97 41.20
N VAL A 95 11.33 -27.26 40.48
CA VAL A 95 12.59 -27.81 39.92
C VAL A 95 12.29 -28.95 38.95
N LEU A 96 11.29 -28.77 38.11
CA LEU A 96 10.76 -29.81 37.23
C LEU A 96 11.74 -30.16 36.10
N GLY A 97 12.61 -29.22 35.73
CA GLY A 97 13.48 -29.35 34.55
C GLY A 97 12.69 -29.42 33.25
N ALA A 98 11.47 -28.86 33.24
CA ALA A 98 10.58 -28.89 32.10
C ALA A 98 11.05 -27.94 30.99
N THR A 99 10.69 -28.27 29.75
CA THR A 99 10.81 -27.35 28.62
C THR A 99 9.50 -26.60 28.46
N TYR A 100 9.59 -25.29 28.40
CA TYR A 100 8.47 -24.40 28.13
C TYR A 100 8.48 -23.99 26.66
N THR A 101 7.30 -23.72 26.11
CA THR A 101 7.16 -23.22 24.74
C THR A 101 6.18 -22.07 24.73
N ALA A 102 6.65 -20.90 24.28
CA ALA A 102 5.78 -19.79 23.91
C ALA A 102 5.36 -19.96 22.45
N THR A 103 4.07 -19.84 22.17
CA THR A 103 3.51 -19.84 20.81
C THR A 103 2.64 -18.61 20.61
N GLY A 104 2.88 -17.85 19.54
CA GLY A 104 2.09 -16.69 19.15
C GLY A 104 0.93 -17.06 18.22
N TYR A 105 -0.20 -16.39 18.38
CA TYR A 105 -1.43 -16.61 17.64
C TYR A 105 -1.97 -15.29 17.07
N ILE A 106 -2.69 -15.39 15.95
CA ILE A 106 -3.55 -14.33 15.41
C ILE A 106 -4.93 -14.94 15.20
N SER A 107 -5.96 -14.38 15.82
CA SER A 107 -7.34 -14.85 15.74
C SER A 107 -7.47 -16.34 16.08
N GLY A 108 -6.67 -16.82 17.03
CA GLY A 108 -6.63 -18.23 17.46
C GLY A 108 -5.91 -19.19 16.51
N VAL A 109 -5.40 -18.72 15.37
CA VAL A 109 -4.57 -19.50 14.44
C VAL A 109 -3.11 -19.34 14.82
N GLY A 110 -2.39 -20.45 14.95
CA GLY A 110 -0.97 -20.43 15.30
C GLY A 110 -0.14 -19.74 14.22
N THR A 111 0.76 -18.85 14.66
CA THR A 111 1.70 -18.16 13.77
C THR A 111 3.03 -18.94 13.68
N VAL A 112 3.99 -18.42 12.91
CA VAL A 112 5.37 -18.92 12.92
C VAL A 112 6.14 -18.55 14.20
N ALA A 113 5.58 -17.69 15.06
CA ALA A 113 6.21 -17.32 16.32
C ALA A 113 6.14 -18.49 17.32
N THR A 114 7.23 -19.24 17.44
CA THR A 114 7.42 -20.26 18.48
C THR A 114 8.79 -20.10 19.12
N HIS A 115 8.86 -20.28 20.44
CA HIS A 115 10.11 -20.18 21.17
C HIS A 115 10.12 -21.14 22.35
N SER A 116 11.01 -22.13 22.31
CA SER A 116 11.22 -23.07 23.41
C SER A 116 12.36 -22.61 24.31
N PHE A 117 12.15 -22.70 25.62
CA PHE A 117 13.10 -22.25 26.64
C PHE A 117 13.00 -23.13 27.91
N MET A 118 13.98 -23.01 28.78
CA MET A 118 13.99 -23.64 30.11
C MET A 118 14.03 -22.56 31.19
N ALA A 119 13.37 -22.80 32.31
CA ALA A 119 13.54 -21.98 33.52
C ALA A 119 14.70 -22.54 34.36
N HIS A 120 15.32 -21.70 35.20
CA HIS A 120 16.40 -22.15 36.06
C HIS A 120 15.90 -23.17 37.10
N PRO A 121 16.53 -24.37 37.22
CA PRO A 121 16.18 -25.32 38.27
C PRO A 121 16.50 -24.73 39.65
N GLY A 122 15.59 -24.87 40.61
CA GLY A 122 15.82 -24.46 42.01
C GLY A 122 15.10 -23.20 42.43
N GLY A 123 14.10 -22.74 41.68
CA GLY A 123 13.27 -21.60 42.06
C GLY A 123 13.99 -20.25 41.91
N LEU A 124 14.97 -20.09 41.03
CA LEU A 124 15.45 -18.74 40.65
C LEU A 124 14.65 -18.21 39.47
N SER A 125 14.33 -16.91 39.50
CA SER A 125 13.64 -16.23 38.40
C SER A 125 14.54 -16.16 37.15
N SER A 126 13.96 -16.42 35.98
CA SER A 126 14.61 -16.38 34.68
C SER A 126 13.91 -15.36 33.78
N THR A 127 14.66 -14.43 33.19
CA THR A 127 14.10 -13.54 32.15
C THR A 127 14.16 -14.24 30.81
N ILE A 128 12.99 -14.37 30.17
CA ILE A 128 12.84 -14.97 28.85
C ILE A 128 12.67 -13.84 27.84
N ASN A 129 13.61 -13.72 26.91
CA ASN A 129 13.53 -12.77 25.80
C ASN A 129 12.89 -13.46 24.60
N LEU A 130 11.75 -12.93 24.14
CA LEU A 130 11.04 -13.47 22.99
C LEU A 130 11.56 -12.85 21.68
N PRO A 131 11.75 -13.68 20.64
CA PRO A 131 12.08 -13.24 19.28
C PRO A 131 11.11 -12.19 18.71
N SER A 132 11.53 -11.45 17.68
CA SER A 132 10.75 -10.35 17.08
C SER A 132 9.43 -10.78 16.42
N GLU A 133 9.26 -12.07 16.15
CA GLU A 133 8.04 -12.66 15.60
C GLU A 133 6.86 -12.53 16.58
N PHE A 134 7.15 -12.41 17.88
CA PHE A 134 6.16 -12.14 18.93
C PHE A 134 5.78 -10.65 19.03
N ARG A 135 6.11 -9.81 18.04
CA ARG A 135 5.77 -8.39 18.00
C ARG A 135 4.49 -8.08 17.22
N ASN A 136 3.86 -9.11 16.66
CA ASN A 136 2.69 -8.98 15.79
C ASN A 136 1.70 -10.14 15.99
N VAL A 137 1.17 -10.28 17.20
CA VAL A 137 0.26 -11.37 17.62
C VAL A 137 -0.91 -10.79 18.42
N ASP A 138 -2.04 -11.48 18.50
CA ASP A 138 -3.17 -11.08 19.37
C ASP A 138 -3.35 -12.00 20.59
N GLU A 139 -2.55 -13.07 20.67
CA GLU A 139 -2.54 -14.02 21.76
C GLU A 139 -1.19 -14.76 21.82
N ILE A 140 -0.69 -15.00 23.03
CA ILE A 140 0.48 -15.83 23.30
C ILE A 140 0.06 -16.90 24.30
N ARG A 141 0.42 -18.15 24.00
CA ARG A 141 0.25 -19.29 24.92
C ARG A 141 1.60 -19.80 25.34
N ILE A 142 1.79 -19.96 26.64
CA ILE A 142 2.96 -20.61 27.20
C ILE A 142 2.52 -21.97 27.74
N THR A 143 3.08 -23.03 27.17
CA THR A 143 2.88 -24.41 27.61
C THR A 143 4.18 -24.97 28.18
N SER A 144 4.09 -26.11 28.87
CA SER A 144 5.22 -26.82 29.45
C SER A 144 5.12 -28.30 29.12
N THR A 145 6.26 -28.98 29.01
CA THR A 145 6.30 -30.45 29.00
C THR A 145 5.87 -31.04 30.35
N GLY A 146 5.84 -30.24 31.41
CA GLY A 146 5.37 -30.60 32.75
C GLY A 146 6.27 -31.55 33.53
N HIS A 147 5.82 -31.91 34.73
CA HIS A 147 6.45 -32.90 35.60
C HIS A 147 6.18 -34.33 35.08
N PRO A 148 7.05 -35.34 35.30
CA PRO A 148 6.78 -36.72 34.90
C PRO A 148 5.46 -37.32 35.41
N SER A 149 4.95 -36.90 36.56
CA SER A 149 3.64 -37.35 37.06
C SER A 149 2.45 -36.57 36.48
N GLU A 150 2.70 -35.41 35.86
CA GLU A 150 1.68 -34.47 35.39
C GLU A 150 2.17 -33.84 34.07
N ALA A 151 2.31 -34.67 33.04
CA ALA A 151 2.87 -34.28 31.76
C ALA A 151 2.00 -33.24 31.04
N ASN A 152 2.66 -32.37 30.27
CA ASN A 152 2.07 -31.31 29.45
C ASN A 152 1.29 -30.24 30.24
N LYS A 153 1.69 -30.00 31.49
CA LYS A 153 1.05 -29.02 32.34
C LYS A 153 2.06 -28.11 33.02
N LEU A 154 1.64 -26.88 33.27
CA LEU A 154 2.23 -25.96 34.22
C LEU A 154 1.83 -26.38 35.63
N TRP A 155 2.79 -26.44 36.54
CA TRP A 155 2.57 -26.75 37.94
C TRP A 155 3.40 -25.83 38.85
N GLN A 156 2.73 -24.82 39.43
CA GLN A 156 3.32 -23.84 40.35
C GLN A 156 4.42 -22.95 39.76
N GLU A 157 4.45 -22.74 38.44
CA GLU A 157 5.28 -21.69 37.87
C GLU A 157 4.71 -20.31 38.17
N GLY A 158 5.60 -19.40 38.56
CA GLY A 158 5.29 -17.99 38.68
C GLY A 158 5.64 -17.24 37.40
N PHE A 159 4.79 -16.29 37.00
CA PHE A 159 5.05 -15.41 35.87
C PHE A 159 4.90 -13.94 36.28
N ASN A 160 5.83 -13.08 35.86
CA ASN A 160 5.70 -11.63 36.06
C ASN A 160 6.52 -10.83 35.05
N ASN A 161 6.52 -9.50 35.22
CA ASN A 161 7.35 -8.55 34.48
C ASN A 161 7.27 -8.69 32.94
N PHE A 162 6.05 -8.82 32.41
CA PHE A 162 5.81 -8.81 30.97
C PHE A 162 6.18 -7.44 30.38
N ALA A 163 7.08 -7.44 29.41
CA ALA A 163 7.46 -6.28 28.63
C ALA A 163 6.68 -6.28 27.31
N PHE A 164 5.61 -5.48 27.26
CA PHE A 164 4.79 -5.32 26.06
C PHE A 164 5.43 -4.32 25.09
N THR A 165 5.12 -4.48 23.81
CA THR A 165 5.65 -3.64 22.73
C THR A 165 4.62 -3.58 21.61
N GLU A 166 4.51 -2.42 20.99
CA GLU A 166 3.57 -2.21 19.89
C GLU A 166 4.13 -2.78 18.57
N PRO A 167 3.27 -3.31 17.69
CA PRO A 167 3.66 -3.62 16.33
C PRO A 167 4.10 -2.34 15.59
N ASN A 168 5.03 -2.49 14.64
CA ASN A 168 5.55 -1.36 13.87
C ASN A 168 4.41 -0.67 13.08
N ARG A 169 4.28 0.66 13.23
CA ARG A 169 3.25 1.51 12.58
C ARG A 169 3.69 2.09 11.23
N ASN A 170 4.83 1.67 10.71
CA ASN A 170 5.35 2.15 9.44
C ASN A 170 4.57 1.56 8.25
N ALA A 171 3.68 2.38 7.68
CA ALA A 171 2.93 2.08 6.46
C ALA A 171 3.60 2.66 5.19
N ALA A 172 4.90 2.96 5.19
CA ALA A 172 5.56 3.51 4.01
C ALA A 172 5.86 2.44 2.94
N LEU A 173 5.89 2.87 1.68
CA LEU A 173 6.55 2.15 0.60
C LEU A 173 8.03 2.54 0.55
N SER A 174 8.89 1.57 0.26
CA SER A 174 10.32 1.76 -0.06
C SER A 174 10.57 1.92 -1.57
N ALA A 175 9.67 1.39 -2.41
CA ALA A 175 9.67 1.61 -3.85
C ALA A 175 8.24 1.59 -4.43
N PHE A 176 8.02 2.37 -5.49
CA PHE A 176 6.76 2.38 -6.25
C PHE A 176 7.04 2.72 -7.71
N SER A 177 6.60 1.85 -8.62
CA SER A 177 6.77 2.06 -10.06
C SER A 177 5.50 1.66 -10.83
N ALA A 178 5.41 2.10 -12.08
CA ALA A 178 4.37 1.71 -13.02
C ALA A 178 4.99 1.20 -14.32
N SER A 179 4.33 0.27 -15.01
CA SER A 179 4.85 -0.29 -16.27
C SER A 179 4.68 0.64 -17.48
N ALA A 180 3.70 1.55 -17.43
CA ALA A 180 3.35 2.44 -18.54
C ALA A 180 4.10 3.78 -18.55
N GLY A 181 4.89 4.10 -17.52
CA GLY A 181 5.56 5.38 -17.40
C GLY A 181 6.41 5.48 -16.14
N THR A 182 7.00 6.66 -15.92
CA THR A 182 7.89 6.92 -14.78
C THR A 182 7.45 8.14 -14.00
N PHE A 183 7.74 8.14 -12.71
CA PHE A 183 7.57 9.26 -11.80
C PHE A 183 8.67 9.18 -10.73
N PRO A 184 9.18 10.32 -10.22
CA PRO A 184 10.23 10.31 -9.20
C PRO A 184 9.65 9.94 -7.85
N PHE A 185 9.69 8.63 -7.51
CA PHE A 185 9.18 8.16 -6.23
C PHE A 185 9.99 8.71 -5.06
N LEU A 186 9.30 9.26 -4.06
CA LEU A 186 9.85 9.67 -2.77
C LEU A 186 8.89 9.21 -1.68
N ALA A 187 9.34 8.39 -0.73
CA ALA A 187 8.46 7.75 0.25
C ALA A 187 7.56 8.71 1.05
N ALA A 188 7.97 9.96 1.23
CA ALA A 188 7.21 11.02 1.87
C ALA A 188 6.00 11.50 1.04
N ASN A 189 6.10 11.44 -0.28
CA ASN A 189 5.05 11.90 -1.21
C ASN A 189 3.99 10.81 -1.40
N THR A 190 2.73 11.22 -1.38
CA THR A 190 1.55 10.34 -1.53
C THR A 190 0.78 10.60 -2.82
N SER A 191 1.26 11.48 -3.69
CA SER A 191 0.60 11.82 -4.95
C SER A 191 1.62 11.89 -6.10
N TYR A 192 1.30 11.20 -7.19
CA TYR A 192 2.13 11.09 -8.38
C TYR A 192 1.27 11.21 -9.63
N ALA A 193 1.88 11.66 -10.72
CA ALA A 193 1.21 11.68 -12.02
C ALA A 193 2.18 11.51 -13.17
N PHE A 194 1.70 10.90 -14.25
CA PHE A 194 2.33 10.94 -15.57
C PHE A 194 1.28 10.78 -16.67
N SER A 195 1.65 11.14 -17.89
CA SER A 195 0.79 10.99 -19.07
C SER A 195 1.30 9.89 -19.99
N VAL A 196 0.39 9.22 -20.68
CA VAL A 196 0.70 8.18 -21.68
C VAL A 196 0.01 8.48 -23.00
N THR A 197 0.57 7.93 -24.09
CA THR A 197 -0.06 8.05 -25.41
C THR A 197 -1.37 7.28 -25.46
N ASN A 198 -2.21 7.59 -26.46
CA ASN A 198 -3.48 6.89 -26.65
C ASN A 198 -3.31 5.38 -26.86
N ALA A 199 -2.18 4.93 -27.42
CA ALA A 199 -1.90 3.51 -27.66
C ALA A 199 -1.76 2.68 -26.38
N VAL A 200 -1.41 3.29 -25.25
CA VAL A 200 -1.26 2.59 -23.96
C VAL A 200 -2.64 2.40 -23.32
N THR A 201 -3.15 1.18 -23.37
CA THR A 201 -4.50 0.83 -22.89
C THR A 201 -4.54 0.33 -21.45
N SER A 202 -3.39 0.01 -20.86
CA SER A 202 -3.31 -0.48 -19.48
C SER A 202 -1.95 -0.18 -18.85
N THR A 203 -1.90 -0.27 -17.53
CA THR A 203 -0.66 -0.24 -16.74
C THR A 203 -0.73 -1.26 -15.61
N THR A 204 0.40 -1.66 -15.06
CA THR A 204 0.51 -2.27 -13.73
C THR A 204 1.23 -1.30 -12.81
N VAL A 205 1.13 -1.52 -11.50
CA VAL A 205 1.99 -0.85 -10.52
C VAL A 205 2.72 -1.90 -9.67
N THR A 206 3.96 -1.61 -9.27
CA THR A 206 4.79 -2.51 -8.47
C THR A 206 5.20 -1.80 -7.17
N PRO A 207 4.38 -1.88 -6.11
CA PRO A 207 4.69 -1.31 -4.81
C PRO A 207 5.54 -2.27 -3.96
N THR A 208 6.50 -1.73 -3.21
CA THR A 208 7.31 -2.49 -2.24
C THR A 208 7.20 -1.83 -0.87
N VAL A 209 6.80 -2.58 0.16
CA VAL A 209 6.72 -2.03 1.54
C VAL A 209 8.11 -1.73 2.08
N ASP A 210 8.19 -0.74 2.96
CA ASP A 210 9.41 -0.46 3.72
C ASP A 210 9.61 -1.46 4.88
N THR A 211 8.51 -1.86 5.53
CA THR A 211 8.53 -2.80 6.66
C THR A 211 8.03 -4.19 6.24
N PRO A 212 8.87 -5.24 6.29
CA PRO A 212 8.44 -6.61 6.01
C PRO A 212 7.23 -7.04 6.86
N GLY A 213 6.26 -7.70 6.21
CA GLY A 213 5.01 -8.14 6.84
C GLY A 213 3.87 -7.11 6.79
N ALA A 214 4.14 -5.83 6.46
CA ALA A 214 3.08 -4.89 6.09
C ALA A 214 2.36 -5.37 4.81
N THR A 215 1.09 -5.03 4.68
CA THR A 215 0.24 -5.48 3.56
C THR A 215 -0.03 -4.35 2.59
N ILE A 216 -0.27 -4.69 1.32
CA ILE A 216 -0.56 -3.71 0.26
C ILE A 216 -1.85 -4.10 -0.45
N THR A 217 -2.68 -3.11 -0.75
CA THR A 217 -3.73 -3.24 -1.75
C THR A 217 -3.54 -2.20 -2.86
N VAL A 218 -3.88 -2.57 -4.09
CA VAL A 218 -3.94 -1.69 -5.27
C VAL A 218 -5.37 -1.71 -5.78
N ASN A 219 -6.03 -0.56 -5.82
CA ASN A 219 -7.46 -0.43 -6.10
C ASN A 219 -8.33 -1.41 -5.28
N GLY A 220 -7.95 -1.65 -4.02
CA GLY A 220 -8.62 -2.58 -3.11
C GLY A 220 -8.24 -4.06 -3.27
N VAL A 221 -7.44 -4.42 -4.27
CA VAL A 221 -6.98 -5.81 -4.49
C VAL A 221 -5.62 -6.03 -3.82
N SER A 222 -5.47 -7.10 -3.05
CA SER A 222 -4.21 -7.43 -2.37
C SER A 222 -3.07 -7.69 -3.37
N VAL A 223 -1.89 -7.15 -3.07
CA VAL A 223 -0.68 -7.30 -3.88
C VAL A 223 0.50 -7.66 -2.98
N THR A 224 1.29 -8.67 -3.39
CA THR A 224 2.53 -9.03 -2.69
C THR A 224 3.57 -7.92 -2.87
N SER A 225 4.25 -7.54 -1.79
CA SER A 225 5.33 -6.54 -1.85
C SER A 225 6.39 -6.89 -2.89
N GLY A 226 6.72 -5.93 -3.75
CA GLY A 226 7.69 -6.08 -4.84
C GLY A 226 7.13 -6.78 -6.09
N ALA A 227 5.90 -7.27 -6.06
CA ALA A 227 5.23 -7.85 -7.22
C ALA A 227 4.37 -6.82 -7.95
N ALA A 228 4.25 -6.99 -9.27
CA ALA A 228 3.33 -6.18 -10.06
C ALA A 228 1.87 -6.52 -9.71
N SER A 229 1.02 -5.50 -9.66
CA SER A 229 -0.43 -5.67 -9.63
C SER A 229 -0.94 -6.39 -10.88
N GLY A 230 -2.22 -6.78 -10.87
CA GLY A 230 -2.94 -7.06 -12.11
C GLY A 230 -2.95 -5.87 -13.06
N ALA A 231 -3.19 -6.11 -14.34
CA ALA A 231 -3.32 -5.05 -15.34
C ALA A 231 -4.53 -4.17 -15.03
N ILE A 232 -4.30 -2.86 -15.01
CA ILE A 232 -5.30 -1.82 -14.76
C ILE A 232 -5.60 -1.15 -16.11
N ALA A 233 -6.83 -1.30 -16.59
CA ALA A 233 -7.28 -0.67 -17.83
C ALA A 233 -7.31 0.86 -17.69
N LEU A 234 -6.85 1.57 -18.71
CA LEU A 234 -6.81 3.02 -18.77
C LEU A 234 -7.87 3.54 -19.74
N ASN A 235 -8.79 4.35 -19.25
CA ASN A 235 -9.70 5.13 -20.07
C ASN A 235 -8.99 6.37 -20.61
N VAL A 236 -9.47 6.94 -21.72
CA VAL A 236 -9.00 8.25 -22.18
C VAL A 236 -9.27 9.28 -21.08
N GLY A 237 -8.29 10.16 -20.84
CA GLY A 237 -8.32 11.13 -19.75
C GLY A 237 -7.67 10.60 -18.47
N SER A 238 -8.11 11.11 -17.33
CA SER A 238 -7.52 10.84 -16.02
C SER A 238 -7.97 9.51 -15.43
N ASN A 239 -7.01 8.67 -15.03
CA ASN A 239 -7.23 7.41 -14.33
C ASN A 239 -6.53 7.47 -12.98
N ILE A 240 -7.26 7.26 -11.89
CA ILE A 240 -6.71 7.28 -10.54
C ILE A 240 -6.48 5.85 -10.07
N ILE A 241 -5.27 5.56 -9.63
CA ILE A 241 -4.86 4.29 -9.04
C ILE A 241 -4.52 4.56 -7.57
N THR A 242 -5.20 3.88 -6.66
CA THR A 242 -4.96 3.99 -5.22
C THR A 242 -4.18 2.79 -4.73
N THR A 243 -3.07 3.02 -4.05
CA THR A 243 -2.27 1.98 -3.39
C THR A 243 -2.28 2.24 -1.90
N VAL A 244 -2.84 1.32 -1.12
CA VAL A 244 -2.94 1.45 0.34
C VAL A 244 -1.99 0.45 0.98
N VAL A 245 -1.10 0.95 1.84
CA VAL A 245 -0.26 0.12 2.71
C VAL A 245 -0.88 0.11 4.11
N THR A 246 -0.99 -1.06 4.71
CA THR A 246 -1.40 -1.23 6.12
C THR A 246 -0.21 -1.76 6.91
N ALA A 247 0.17 -1.06 7.98
CA ALA A 247 1.29 -1.42 8.85
C ALA A 247 1.00 -2.69 9.67
N LEU A 248 2.00 -3.14 10.44
CA LEU A 248 1.87 -4.36 11.25
C LEU A 248 0.85 -4.21 12.38
N ASP A 249 0.58 -2.99 12.86
CA ASP A 249 -0.46 -2.74 13.87
C ASP A 249 -1.90 -2.97 13.37
N GLY A 250 -2.07 -3.29 12.08
CA GLY A 250 -3.34 -3.59 11.44
C GLY A 250 -4.28 -2.38 11.30
N SER A 251 -3.88 -1.19 11.74
CA SER A 251 -4.75 -0.01 11.81
C SER A 251 -4.14 1.23 11.17
N THR A 252 -2.82 1.39 11.25
CA THR A 252 -2.12 2.48 10.59
C THR A 252 -2.05 2.20 9.10
N THR A 253 -2.57 3.13 8.30
CA THR A 253 -2.55 3.02 6.83
C THR A 253 -1.90 4.25 6.21
N LYS A 254 -1.35 4.05 5.00
CA LYS A 254 -0.87 5.14 4.15
C LYS A 254 -1.29 4.89 2.71
N THR A 255 -1.91 5.90 2.11
CA THR A 255 -2.42 5.84 0.74
C THR A 255 -1.50 6.61 -0.20
N TYR A 256 -1.09 5.95 -1.27
CA TYR A 256 -0.36 6.50 -2.40
C TYR A 256 -1.27 6.57 -3.61
N THR A 257 -1.45 7.75 -4.17
CA THR A 257 -2.32 8.01 -5.34
C THR A 257 -1.47 8.25 -6.57
N LEU A 258 -1.71 7.46 -7.62
CA LEU A 258 -1.10 7.64 -8.93
C LEU A 258 -2.18 8.03 -9.94
N THR A 259 -2.03 9.20 -10.54
CA THR A 259 -2.88 9.67 -11.64
C THR A 259 -2.20 9.42 -12.98
N VAL A 260 -2.78 8.56 -13.81
CA VAL A 260 -2.31 8.29 -15.17
C VAL A 260 -3.26 8.96 -16.17
N THR A 261 -2.77 9.95 -16.91
CA THR A 261 -3.56 10.62 -17.95
C THR A 261 -3.29 10.02 -19.32
N ARG A 262 -4.26 9.29 -19.88
CA ARG A 262 -4.17 8.73 -21.24
C ARG A 262 -4.65 9.75 -22.26
N ALA A 263 -3.83 10.04 -23.27
CA ALA A 263 -4.19 10.98 -24.32
C ALA A 263 -5.43 10.55 -25.13
N ALA A 264 -6.16 11.54 -25.66
CA ALA A 264 -7.21 11.32 -26.65
C ALA A 264 -6.62 10.73 -27.96
N PRO A 265 -7.42 10.03 -28.78
CA PRO A 265 -6.96 9.62 -30.10
C PRO A 265 -6.59 10.85 -30.95
N PRO A 266 -5.63 10.73 -31.88
CA PRO A 266 -5.34 11.80 -32.83
C PRO A 266 -6.59 12.16 -33.64
N SER A 267 -6.78 13.46 -33.91
CA SER A 267 -7.87 13.94 -34.75
C SER A 267 -7.73 13.45 -36.20
N ASN A 268 -8.85 13.09 -36.81
CA ASN A 268 -8.97 12.73 -38.23
C ASN A 268 -9.50 13.89 -39.10
N ASN A 269 -9.58 15.12 -38.55
CA ASN A 269 -10.10 16.26 -39.28
C ASN A 269 -9.06 16.84 -40.27
N ALA A 270 -9.19 16.49 -41.54
CA ALA A 270 -8.38 16.99 -42.65
C ALA A 270 -9.03 18.15 -43.42
N ASN A 271 -9.96 18.90 -42.82
CA ASN A 271 -10.65 20.00 -43.53
C ASN A 271 -9.86 21.32 -43.49
N LEU A 272 -10.09 22.17 -44.49
CA LEU A 272 -9.76 23.59 -44.41
C LEU A 272 -10.92 24.37 -43.75
N SER A 273 -10.58 25.40 -42.99
CA SER A 273 -11.51 26.45 -42.52
C SER A 273 -11.52 27.67 -43.43
N ASN A 274 -10.47 27.86 -44.24
CA ASN A 274 -10.39 28.90 -45.27
C ASN A 274 -9.40 28.52 -46.38
N LEU A 275 -9.63 29.04 -47.58
CA LEU A 275 -8.70 29.00 -48.69
C LEU A 275 -8.77 30.34 -49.43
N ALA A 276 -7.66 31.08 -49.45
CA ALA A 276 -7.59 32.36 -50.13
C ALA A 276 -6.50 32.37 -51.20
N LEU A 277 -6.73 33.12 -52.28
CA LEU A 277 -5.77 33.38 -53.34
C LEU A 277 -5.31 34.84 -53.26
N SER A 278 -4.05 35.11 -53.57
CA SER A 278 -3.55 36.49 -53.65
C SER A 278 -4.10 37.27 -54.86
N ALA A 279 -4.60 36.56 -55.87
CA ALA A 279 -5.23 37.11 -57.07
C ALA A 279 -6.31 36.17 -57.61
N GLY A 280 -7.37 36.75 -58.18
CA GLY A 280 -8.55 36.00 -58.64
C GLY A 280 -9.52 35.68 -57.49
N THR A 281 -10.65 35.07 -57.85
CA THR A 281 -11.70 34.67 -56.91
C THR A 281 -12.00 33.20 -57.11
N LEU A 282 -12.03 32.44 -56.01
CA LEU A 282 -12.46 31.04 -56.05
C LEU A 282 -13.91 30.94 -56.57
N ASN A 283 -14.12 30.04 -57.51
CA ASN A 283 -15.42 29.67 -58.05
C ASN A 283 -15.55 28.13 -58.02
N PRO A 284 -16.47 27.57 -57.20
CA PRO A 284 -17.40 28.28 -56.29
C PRO A 284 -16.68 29.05 -55.16
N ALA A 285 -17.40 29.91 -54.44
CA ALA A 285 -16.85 30.51 -53.21
C ALA A 285 -16.44 29.40 -52.22
N PHE A 286 -15.44 29.66 -51.38
CA PHE A 286 -14.91 28.65 -50.46
C PHE A 286 -16.02 28.04 -49.58
N ALA A 287 -16.05 26.72 -49.54
CA ALA A 287 -16.84 25.93 -48.62
C ALA A 287 -16.02 24.72 -48.19
N SER A 288 -16.00 24.39 -46.90
CA SER A 288 -15.11 23.33 -46.36
C SER A 288 -15.33 21.94 -46.98
N GLY A 289 -16.54 21.66 -47.49
CA GLY A 289 -16.88 20.42 -48.18
C GLY A 289 -16.60 20.42 -49.69
N THR A 290 -16.11 21.52 -50.26
CA THR A 290 -15.76 21.62 -51.68
C THR A 290 -14.26 21.47 -51.86
N THR A 291 -13.87 20.49 -52.66
CA THR A 291 -12.47 20.11 -52.94
C THR A 291 -11.95 20.57 -54.30
N SER A 292 -12.84 21.06 -55.18
CA SER A 292 -12.46 21.54 -56.50
C SER A 292 -12.92 22.96 -56.71
N TYR A 293 -11.98 23.82 -57.11
CA TYR A 293 -12.19 25.23 -57.36
C TYR A 293 -11.55 25.62 -58.69
N THR A 294 -12.15 26.60 -59.32
CA THR A 294 -11.56 27.32 -60.45
C THR A 294 -11.38 28.78 -60.08
N ALA A 295 -10.38 29.45 -60.64
CA ALA A 295 -10.23 30.89 -60.52
C ALA A 295 -9.61 31.42 -61.81
N SER A 296 -10.13 32.55 -62.29
CA SER A 296 -9.57 33.27 -63.44
C SER A 296 -8.77 34.46 -62.94
N VAL A 297 -7.56 34.63 -63.45
CA VAL A 297 -6.70 35.79 -63.18
C VAL A 297 -6.38 36.52 -64.49
N PRO A 298 -6.14 37.85 -64.46
CA PRO A 298 -5.73 38.58 -65.65
C PRO A 298 -4.43 38.02 -66.25
N PHE A 299 -4.27 38.16 -67.57
CA PHE A 299 -3.05 37.74 -68.31
C PHE A 299 -1.75 38.29 -67.73
N THR A 300 -1.80 39.46 -67.09
CA THR A 300 -0.64 40.10 -66.44
C THR A 300 -0.21 39.44 -65.12
N THR A 301 -0.98 38.49 -64.59
CA THR A 301 -0.65 37.77 -63.35
C THR A 301 0.30 36.63 -63.66
N THR A 302 1.59 36.79 -63.36
CA THR A 302 2.63 35.79 -63.63
C THR A 302 2.84 34.81 -62.47
N SER A 303 2.33 35.13 -61.28
CA SER A 303 2.36 34.25 -60.11
C SER A 303 1.22 34.53 -59.15
N LEU A 304 0.86 33.54 -58.33
CA LEU A 304 -0.02 33.74 -57.18
C LEU A 304 0.46 32.99 -55.94
N ASN A 305 -0.07 33.35 -54.79
CA ASN A 305 0.11 32.64 -53.54
C ASN A 305 -1.23 32.08 -53.06
N VAL A 306 -1.19 30.90 -52.44
CA VAL A 306 -2.35 30.28 -51.79
C VAL A 306 -2.18 30.39 -50.29
N THR A 307 -3.21 30.85 -49.60
CA THR A 307 -3.25 30.95 -48.13
C THR A 307 -4.30 29.97 -47.60
N PRO A 308 -3.93 28.70 -47.36
CA PRO A 308 -4.81 27.74 -46.73
C PRO A 308 -4.86 27.96 -45.22
N THR A 309 -6.03 27.75 -44.60
CA THR A 309 -6.18 27.69 -43.14
C THR A 309 -6.83 26.36 -42.79
N VAL A 310 -6.15 25.52 -42.00
CA VAL A 310 -6.71 24.24 -41.56
C VAL A 310 -7.83 24.46 -40.55
N ALA A 311 -8.80 23.54 -40.49
CA ALA A 311 -9.87 23.57 -39.51
C ALA A 311 -9.42 23.04 -38.14
N ASP A 312 -8.53 22.04 -38.13
CA ASP A 312 -7.90 21.51 -36.92
C ASP A 312 -6.48 22.05 -36.79
N ALA A 313 -6.18 22.72 -35.68
CA ALA A 313 -4.86 23.31 -35.45
C ALA A 313 -3.71 22.29 -35.37
N THR A 314 -4.03 21.01 -35.20
CA THR A 314 -3.05 19.90 -35.19
C THR A 314 -2.86 19.23 -36.55
N ALA A 315 -3.63 19.62 -37.58
CA ALA A 315 -3.43 19.18 -38.96
C ALA A 315 -2.28 19.94 -39.63
N SER A 316 -1.74 19.35 -40.70
CA SER A 316 -0.72 19.96 -41.56
C SER A 316 -1.27 20.23 -42.96
N VAL A 317 -0.70 21.19 -43.68
CA VAL A 317 -1.11 21.52 -45.05
C VAL A 317 0.10 21.72 -45.96
N THR A 318 -0.02 21.24 -47.20
CA THR A 318 0.93 21.49 -48.27
C THR A 318 0.23 22.16 -49.45
N VAL A 319 0.97 22.99 -50.19
CA VAL A 319 0.56 23.57 -51.46
C VAL A 319 1.59 23.16 -52.50
N ASN A 320 1.16 22.48 -53.56
CA ASN A 320 2.02 21.84 -54.56
C ASN A 320 3.13 20.97 -53.94
N GLY A 321 2.78 20.24 -52.87
CA GLY A 321 3.72 19.36 -52.14
C GLY A 321 4.68 20.08 -51.19
N VAL A 322 4.66 21.41 -51.14
CA VAL A 322 5.50 22.20 -50.21
C VAL A 322 4.69 22.52 -48.95
N ALA A 323 5.24 22.26 -47.77
CA ALA A 323 4.59 22.55 -46.49
C ALA A 323 4.31 24.06 -46.32
N VAL A 324 3.12 24.39 -45.83
CA VAL A 324 2.67 25.77 -45.58
C VAL A 324 2.14 25.85 -44.15
N THR A 325 2.53 26.89 -43.40
CA THR A 325 1.95 27.18 -42.09
C THR A 325 0.50 27.63 -42.26
N SER A 326 -0.43 27.06 -41.49
CA SER A 326 -1.85 27.43 -41.54
C SER A 326 -2.05 28.94 -41.37
N GLY A 327 -2.83 29.55 -42.27
CA GLY A 327 -3.11 30.99 -42.28
C GLY A 327 -2.03 31.84 -42.93
N ASN A 328 -0.90 31.26 -43.37
CA ASN A 328 0.16 31.95 -44.09
C ASN A 328 0.07 31.67 -45.60
N ALA A 329 0.49 32.65 -46.39
CA ALA A 329 0.64 32.49 -47.82
C ALA A 329 1.76 31.47 -48.13
N SER A 330 1.53 30.61 -49.12
CA SER A 330 2.54 29.76 -49.72
C SER A 330 3.67 30.58 -50.34
N GLY A 331 4.74 29.92 -50.79
CA GLY A 331 5.65 30.52 -51.78
C GLY A 331 4.90 30.94 -53.05
N ALA A 332 5.50 31.85 -53.83
CA ALA A 332 4.93 32.28 -55.11
C ALA A 332 4.89 31.10 -56.10
N ILE A 333 3.71 30.85 -56.65
CA ILE A 333 3.47 29.80 -57.64
C ILE A 333 3.46 30.47 -59.01
N ALA A 334 4.44 30.15 -59.85
CA ALA A 334 4.51 30.68 -61.22
C ALA A 334 3.34 30.14 -62.06
N LEU A 335 2.73 31.01 -62.86
CA LEU A 335 1.64 30.68 -63.76
C LEU A 335 2.11 30.65 -65.21
N ALA A 336 1.69 29.62 -65.94
CA ALA A 336 1.77 29.59 -67.40
C ALA A 336 0.47 30.14 -68.02
N VAL A 337 0.54 30.57 -69.28
CA VAL A 337 -0.69 30.93 -70.02
C VAL A 337 -1.55 29.67 -70.20
N GLY A 338 -2.82 29.76 -69.81
CA GLY A 338 -3.78 28.65 -69.87
C GLY A 338 -4.12 28.09 -68.48
N ALA A 339 -4.54 26.82 -68.45
CA ALA A 339 -4.93 26.16 -67.21
C ALA A 339 -3.69 25.79 -66.37
N ASN A 340 -3.72 26.14 -65.09
CA ASN A 340 -2.69 25.77 -64.12
C ASN A 340 -3.38 24.99 -62.99
N THR A 341 -2.83 23.84 -62.61
CA THR A 341 -3.33 23.05 -61.48
C THR A 341 -2.52 23.36 -60.24
N ILE A 342 -3.20 23.74 -59.17
CA ILE A 342 -2.60 23.94 -57.85
C ILE A 342 -3.26 22.96 -56.89
N THR A 343 -2.45 22.12 -56.25
CA THR A 343 -2.93 21.08 -55.34
C THR A 343 -2.66 21.50 -53.91
N THR A 344 -3.72 21.54 -53.08
CA THR A 344 -3.58 21.79 -51.64
C THR A 344 -3.95 20.53 -50.90
N VAL A 345 -3.03 19.93 -50.14
CA VAL A 345 -3.30 18.70 -49.40
C VAL A 345 -3.25 19.00 -47.91
N VAL A 346 -4.34 18.69 -47.21
CA VAL A 346 -4.39 18.71 -45.74
C VAL A 346 -4.25 17.29 -45.24
N THR A 347 -3.37 17.08 -44.26
CA THR A 347 -3.22 15.80 -43.55
C THR A 347 -3.59 16.02 -42.09
N ALA A 348 -4.56 15.23 -41.59
CA ALA A 348 -5.02 15.31 -40.21
C ALA A 348 -3.93 14.87 -39.21
N GLN A 349 -4.17 15.10 -37.92
CA GLN A 349 -3.23 14.73 -36.85
C GLN A 349 -2.91 13.24 -36.81
N ASP A 350 -3.86 12.39 -37.20
CA ASP A 350 -3.66 10.94 -37.31
C ASP A 350 -2.62 10.51 -38.36
N GLY A 351 -2.20 11.42 -39.25
CA GLY A 351 -1.23 11.16 -40.32
C GLY A 351 -1.75 10.26 -41.45
N SER A 352 -2.98 9.77 -41.36
CA SER A 352 -3.60 8.84 -42.32
C SER A 352 -4.73 9.48 -43.11
N THR A 353 -5.48 10.41 -42.50
CA THR A 353 -6.61 11.05 -43.13
C THR A 353 -6.14 12.27 -43.92
N THR A 354 -6.43 12.30 -45.22
CA THR A 354 -6.05 13.41 -46.10
C THR A 354 -7.24 13.94 -46.89
N SER A 355 -7.27 15.25 -47.16
CA SER A 355 -8.18 15.91 -48.10
C SER A 355 -7.37 16.70 -49.13
N THR A 356 -7.83 16.72 -50.39
CA THR A 356 -7.14 17.34 -51.54
C THR A 356 -8.10 18.16 -52.38
#